data_AF-A0A9D7EE19-F1
#
_entry.id   AF-A0A9D7EE19-F1
#
_cell.length_a   1.000
_cell.length_b   1.000
_cell.length_c   1.000
_cell.angle_alpha   90.00
_cell.angle_beta   90.00
_cell.angle_gamma   90.00
#
_symmetry.space_group_name_H-M   'P 1'
#
loop_
_entity.id
_entity.type
_entity.pdbx_description
1 polymer ?
#
loop_
_entity_poly.entity_id
_entity_poly.type
_entity_poly.pdbx_seq_one_letter_code
_entity_poly.pdbx_strand_id
1 'polypeptide(L)'
;MNRRRRTTTARKSRRTTTWNARPTGTTRRFNTNSRTKNWTPVEINTLKKIYRTNSNVSIAKKLGRTEGSVQYKASSLGLRKSAQYLKQIRNNWA
;
A
#
# COMPACT_ATOMS: atom_id res chain seq x y z
N MET A 1 -69.84 -41.23 -26.03
CA MET A 1 -69.29 -41.42 -27.40
C MET A 1 -69.16 -40.05 -28.06
N ASN A 2 -67.94 -39.60 -28.38
CA ASN A 2 -67.53 -38.94 -29.63
C ASN A 2 -66.32 -37.99 -29.41
N ARG A 3 -65.33 -38.16 -30.29
CA ARG A 3 -63.99 -37.57 -30.28
C ARG A 3 -64.01 -36.17 -30.89
N ARG A 4 -63.04 -35.32 -30.54
CA ARG A 4 -62.28 -34.45 -31.47
C ARG A 4 -61.02 -33.89 -30.80
N ARG A 5 -59.99 -33.67 -31.62
CA ARG A 5 -58.57 -33.55 -31.28
C ARG A 5 -58.11 -32.10 -31.03
N ARG A 6 -57.15 -31.98 -30.09
CA ARG A 6 -55.94 -31.12 -29.98
C ARG A 6 -55.87 -29.79 -30.73
N THR A 7 -55.46 -28.75 -29.99
CA THR A 7 -54.44 -27.70 -30.28
C THR A 7 -54.44 -26.78 -29.03
N THR A 8 -53.42 -26.08 -28.53
CA THR A 8 -52.01 -25.79 -28.87
C THR A 8 -51.40 -25.04 -27.66
N THR A 9 -50.10 -25.24 -27.43
CA THR A 9 -49.11 -24.34 -26.79
C THR A 9 -49.43 -23.54 -25.52
N ALA A 10 -48.71 -23.85 -24.44
CA ALA A 10 -48.06 -22.83 -23.61
C ALA A 10 -46.78 -23.40 -22.96
N ARG A 11 -45.64 -23.07 -23.57
CA ARG A 11 -44.29 -23.20 -23.01
C ARG A 11 -44.26 -22.44 -21.68
N LYS A 12 -44.28 -23.15 -20.54
CA LYS A 12 -44.06 -22.52 -19.22
C LYS A 12 -42.71 -21.81 -19.28
N SER A 13 -42.80 -20.48 -19.34
CA SER A 13 -41.68 -19.56 -19.26
C SER A 13 -40.82 -19.93 -18.05
N ARG A 14 -39.52 -20.12 -18.29
CA ARG A 14 -38.48 -20.19 -17.25
C ARG A 14 -38.57 -18.89 -16.46
N ARG A 15 -39.33 -18.89 -15.37
CA ARG A 15 -39.28 -17.81 -14.40
C ARG A 15 -37.88 -17.83 -13.80
N THR A 16 -37.14 -16.79 -14.15
CA THR A 16 -35.78 -16.49 -13.72
C THR A 16 -35.70 -16.60 -12.21
N THR A 17 -34.99 -17.59 -11.70
CA THR A 17 -34.54 -17.62 -10.31
C THR A 17 -33.74 -16.35 -10.08
N THR A 18 -34.36 -15.35 -9.48
CA THR A 18 -33.73 -14.09 -9.12
C THR A 18 -32.48 -14.41 -8.34
N TRP A 19 -31.36 -13.88 -8.82
CA TRP A 19 -30.04 -14.02 -8.26
C TRP A 19 -30.07 -13.77 -6.75
N ASN A 20 -30.04 -14.86 -5.97
CA ASN A 20 -29.26 -14.85 -4.74
C ASN A 20 -27.78 -14.78 -5.15
N ALA A 21 -27.39 -13.64 -5.73
CA ALA A 21 -26.01 -13.26 -5.87
C ALA A 21 -25.51 -13.16 -4.42
N ARG A 22 -24.68 -14.13 -4.03
CA ARG A 22 -23.92 -14.06 -2.79
C ARG A 22 -23.29 -12.65 -2.76
N PRO A 23 -23.54 -11.83 -1.73
CA PRO A 23 -22.79 -10.61 -1.60
C PRO A 23 -21.35 -11.03 -1.36
N THR A 24 -20.51 -11.02 -2.39
CA THR A 24 -19.05 -11.01 -2.25
C THR A 24 -18.63 -9.63 -1.75
N GLY A 25 -19.32 -9.17 -0.71
CA GLY A 25 -19.24 -7.85 -0.12
C GLY A 25 -18.58 -7.93 1.24
N THR A 26 -17.46 -8.65 1.34
CA THR A 26 -16.45 -8.26 2.31
C THR A 26 -15.43 -7.42 1.55
N THR A 27 -15.87 -6.27 1.06
CA THR A 27 -14.98 -5.13 0.88
C THR A 27 -14.28 -4.95 2.22
N ARG A 28 -13.09 -5.52 2.36
CA ARG A 28 -12.20 -5.26 3.47
C ARG A 28 -11.89 -3.77 3.31
N ARG A 29 -12.69 -2.92 3.96
CA ARG A 29 -12.45 -1.48 4.03
C ARG A 29 -11.12 -1.37 4.75
N PHE A 30 -10.02 -1.37 4.00
CA PHE A 30 -8.74 -0.94 4.52
C PHE A 30 -9.02 0.47 4.99
N ASN A 31 -9.09 0.65 6.31
CA ASN A 31 -9.23 1.95 6.91
C ASN A 31 -8.03 2.77 6.41
N THR A 32 -8.26 3.62 5.40
CA THR A 32 -7.28 4.47 4.74
C THR A 32 -6.94 5.69 5.60
N ASN A 33 -7.15 5.62 6.92
CA ASN A 33 -6.41 6.45 7.88
C ASN A 33 -4.93 6.13 7.75
N SER A 34 -4.36 6.69 6.70
CA SER A 34 -2.96 6.66 6.33
C SER A 34 -2.19 7.19 7.54
N ARG A 35 -1.64 6.26 8.33
CA ARG A 35 -0.72 6.57 9.44
C ARG A 35 0.61 7.14 8.94
N THR A 36 0.65 7.63 7.71
CA THR A 36 1.79 8.30 7.12
C THR A 36 1.89 9.67 7.76
N LYS A 37 2.61 9.74 8.87
CA LYS A 37 3.02 11.01 9.47
C LYS A 37 3.69 11.84 8.38
N ASN A 38 3.07 12.96 7.99
CA ASN A 38 3.60 13.81 6.93
C ASN A 38 5.00 14.31 7.33
N TRP A 39 5.89 14.43 6.35
CA TRP A 39 7.21 15.00 6.58
C TRP A 39 7.08 16.50 6.67
N THR A 40 7.40 17.07 7.83
CA THR A 40 7.47 18.51 8.00
C THR A 40 8.69 19.07 7.26
N PRO A 41 8.64 20.33 6.79
CA PRO A 41 9.78 20.97 6.15
C PRO A 41 11.01 21.03 7.07
N VAL A 42 10.80 21.14 8.39
CA VAL A 42 11.87 21.11 9.40
C VAL A 42 12.56 19.74 9.43
N GLU A 43 11.81 18.65 9.41
CA GLU A 43 12.35 17.28 9.34
C GLU A 43 13.14 17.07 8.03
N ILE A 44 12.63 17.58 6.91
CA ILE A 44 13.31 17.48 5.61
C ILE A 44 14.64 18.25 5.61
N ASN A 45 14.65 19.48 6.13
CA ASN A 45 15.89 20.27 6.20
C ASN A 45 16.91 19.61 7.14
N THR A 46 16.43 19.08 8.27
CA THR A 46 17.27 18.34 9.22
C THR A 46 17.87 17.11 8.55
N LEU A 47 17.06 16.32 7.84
CA LEU A 47 17.50 15.15 7.08
C LEU A 47 18.60 15.52 6.08
N LYS A 48 18.40 16.56 5.26
CA LYS A 48 19.41 17.02 4.27
C LYS A 48 20.76 17.35 4.90
N LYS A 49 20.77 17.98 6.09
CA LYS A 49 22.00 18.38 6.79
C LYS A 49 22.75 17.18 7.36
N ILE A 50 22.05 16.24 7.98
CA ILE A 50 22.68 15.16 8.76
C ILE A 50 22.90 13.87 7.97
N TYR A 51 22.22 13.67 6.84
CA TYR A 51 22.27 12.43 6.06
C TYR A 51 23.64 12.10 5.46
N ARG A 52 24.48 13.11 5.19
CA ARG A 52 25.80 12.91 4.58
C ARG A 52 26.80 12.22 5.52
N THR A 53 26.63 12.39 6.83
CA THR A 53 27.59 11.98 7.86
C THR A 53 27.05 10.94 8.84
N ASN A 54 25.73 10.84 9.00
CA ASN A 54 25.12 9.96 10.00
C ASN A 54 24.52 8.68 9.40
N SER A 55 24.43 7.64 10.24
CA SER A 55 23.67 6.43 9.92
C SER A 55 22.16 6.68 9.92
N ASN A 56 21.44 5.88 9.13
CA ASN A 56 19.98 5.96 9.05
C ASN A 56 19.34 5.71 10.43
N VAL A 57 19.96 4.84 11.25
CA VAL A 57 19.56 4.53 12.63
C VAL A 57 19.58 5.78 13.51
N SER A 58 20.67 6.53 13.49
CA SER A 58 20.83 7.74 14.31
C SER A 58 19.85 8.84 13.89
N ILE A 59 19.62 8.96 12.58
CA ILE A 59 18.66 9.92 12.01
C ILE A 59 17.23 9.56 12.41
N ALA A 60 16.89 8.27 12.34
CA ALA A 60 15.60 7.73 12.76
C ALA A 60 15.31 8.04 14.23
N LYS A 61 16.29 7.81 15.13
CA LYS A 61 16.20 8.16 16.55
C LYS A 61 15.97 9.66 16.77
N LYS A 62 16.70 10.52 16.04
CA LYS A 62 16.58 11.98 16.18
C LYS A 62 15.22 12.52 15.70
N LEU A 63 14.65 11.93 14.66
CA LEU A 63 13.37 12.36 14.08
C LEU A 63 12.16 11.62 14.68
N GLY A 64 12.38 10.61 15.53
CA GLY A 64 11.32 9.74 16.04
C GLY A 64 10.59 8.98 14.91
N ARG A 65 11.32 8.58 13.87
CA ARG A 65 10.82 7.87 12.69
C ARG A 65 11.45 6.49 12.60
N THR A 66 10.89 5.62 11.77
CA THR A 66 11.53 4.34 11.43
C THR A 66 12.65 4.54 10.41
N GLU A 67 13.67 3.69 10.46
CA GLU A 67 14.80 3.71 9.53
C GLU A 67 14.36 3.58 8.07
N GLY A 68 13.40 2.68 7.80
CA GLY A 68 12.83 2.50 6.47
C GLY A 68 12.13 3.76 5.95
N SER A 69 11.43 4.51 6.81
CA SER A 69 10.80 5.78 6.41
C SER A 69 11.84 6.84 6.06
N VAL A 70 12.93 6.92 6.85
CA VAL A 70 14.06 7.81 6.60
C VAL A 70 14.76 7.45 5.29
N GLN A 71 15.03 6.15 5.05
CA GLN A 71 15.63 5.66 3.82
C GLN A 71 14.77 6.00 2.61
N TYR A 72 13.48 5.67 2.65
CA TYR A 72 12.54 5.96 1.57
C TYR A 72 12.49 7.46 1.27
N LYS A 73 12.42 8.31 2.31
CA LYS A 73 12.42 9.76 2.12
C LYS A 73 13.73 10.29 1.55
N ALA A 74 14.87 9.77 2.01
CA ALA A 74 16.18 10.15 1.49
C ALA A 74 16.33 9.76 0.02
N SER A 75 15.88 8.57 -0.37
CA SER A 75 15.84 8.12 -1.76
C SER A 75 14.93 9.00 -2.62
N SER A 76 13.73 9.34 -2.12
CA SER A 76 12.80 10.27 -2.79
C SER A 76 13.39 11.68 -2.96
N LEU A 77 14.29 12.10 -2.08
CA LEU A 77 15.01 13.38 -2.16
C LEU A 77 16.33 13.30 -2.95
N GLY A 78 16.72 12.12 -3.45
CA GLY A 78 17.98 11.92 -4.14
C GLY A 78 19.22 12.11 -3.27
N LEU A 79 19.09 11.99 -1.94
CA LEU A 79 20.20 12.20 -1.02
C LEU A 79 21.17 11.03 -1.07
N ARG A 80 22.46 11.33 -1.22
CA ARG A 80 23.55 10.35 -1.22
C ARG A 80 24.42 10.51 0.02
N LYS A 81 24.92 9.38 0.54
CA LYS A 81 25.89 9.37 1.63
C LYS A 81 27.27 9.77 1.13
N SER A 82 28.09 10.34 2.02
CA SER A 82 29.46 10.73 1.65
C SER A 82 30.33 9.52 1.35
N ALA A 83 31.30 9.67 0.45
CA ALA A 83 32.27 8.62 0.11
C ALA A 83 33.07 8.16 1.34
N GLN A 84 33.39 9.08 2.25
CA GLN A 84 34.03 8.81 3.54
C GLN A 84 33.20 7.85 4.39
N TYR A 85 31.90 8.11 4.52
CA TYR A 85 31.00 7.24 5.25
C TYR A 85 30.92 5.84 4.61
N LEU A 86 30.82 5.74 3.29
CA LEU A 86 30.81 4.45 2.59
C LEU A 86 32.11 3.65 2.81
N LYS A 87 33.27 4.33 2.81
CA LYS A 87 34.57 3.73 3.12
C LYS A 87 34.62 3.23 4.57
N GLN A 88 34.08 4.00 5.51
CA GLN A 88 34.04 3.62 6.92
C GLN A 88 33.17 2.38 7.16
N ILE A 89 31.97 2.31 6.55
CA ILE A 89 31.15 1.10 6.71
C ILE A 89 31.87 -0.11 6.09
N ARG A 90 32.51 0.06 4.92
CA ARG A 90 33.32 -0.99 4.27
C ARG A 90 34.36 -1.62 5.18
N ASN A 91 35.03 -0.79 5.98
CA ASN A 91 36.09 -1.23 6.85
C ASN A 91 35.59 -1.89 8.15
N ASN A 92 34.30 -1.74 8.48
CA ASN A 92 33.69 -2.28 9.69
C ASN A 92 33.15 -3.72 9.52
N TRP A 93 33.47 -4.37 8.38
CA TRP A 93 33.12 -5.75 8.05
C TRP A 93 34.35 -6.66 7.91
N ALA A 94 35.50 -6.25 8.46
CA ALA A 94 36.71 -7.05 8.61
C ALA A 94 36.82 -7.57 10.04
#